data_AF-A0A1I2BHM3-F1
#
_entry.id   AF-A0A1I2BHM3-F1
#
_cell.length_a   1.000
_cell.length_b   1.000
_cell.length_c   1.000
_cell.angle_alpha   90.00
_cell.angle_beta   90.00
_cell.angle_gamma   90.00
#
_symmetry.space_group_name_H-M   'P 1'
#
loop_
_entity.id
_entity.type
_entity.pdbx_description
1 polymer ?
#
loop_
_entity_poly.entity_id
_entity_poly.type
_entity_poly.pdbx_seq_one_letter_code
_entity_poly.pdbx_strand_id
1 'polypeptide(L)'
;MASRRALAQAAGIGKRTADSLESGERVSATSLYKIETALGWAPGSAEEVISGGEPTLTDEAQTGAGPALRDDVERQIWAITDLSEDMRWSYIYQYRARREDEQQPPNHTRVM
;
A
#
# COMPACT_ATOMS: atom_id res chain seq x y z
N MET A 1 -4.89 -2.95 -12.96
CA MET A 1 -3.53 -2.95 -13.54
C MET A 1 -3.14 -1.51 -13.82
N ALA A 2 -2.06 -1.01 -13.20
CA ALA A 2 -1.54 0.32 -13.52
C ALA A 2 -1.08 0.32 -14.98
N SER A 3 -1.63 1.21 -15.80
CA SER A 3 -1.25 1.29 -17.21
C SER A 3 0.05 2.08 -17.36
N ARG A 4 0.87 1.74 -18.35
CA ARG A 4 2.06 2.51 -18.76
C ARG A 4 1.83 4.02 -18.79
N ARG A 5 0.69 4.44 -19.34
CA ARG A 5 0.32 5.85 -19.46
C ARG A 5 0.11 6.49 -18.08
N ALA A 6 -0.48 5.75 -17.15
CA ALA A 6 -0.64 6.20 -15.77
C ALA A 6 0.72 6.36 -15.08
N LEU A 7 1.67 5.42 -15.28
CA LEU A 7 3.03 5.55 -14.76
C LEU A 7 3.74 6.77 -15.34
N ALA A 8 3.69 6.96 -16.67
CA ALA A 8 4.33 8.09 -17.32
C ALA A 8 3.79 9.44 -16.83
N GLN A 9 2.46 9.51 -16.61
CA GLN A 9 1.81 10.69 -16.05
C GLN A 9 2.21 10.92 -14.59
N ALA A 10 2.20 9.89 -13.75
CA ALA A 10 2.57 9.99 -12.34
C ALA A 10 4.04 10.38 -12.14
N ALA A 11 4.95 9.83 -12.95
CA ALA A 11 6.37 10.15 -12.92
C ALA A 11 6.74 11.44 -13.67
N GLY A 12 5.81 12.07 -14.39
CA GLY A 12 6.09 13.25 -15.21
C GLY A 12 7.17 12.99 -16.28
N ILE A 13 7.17 11.80 -16.88
CA ILE A 13 8.11 11.40 -17.93
C ILE A 13 7.40 11.34 -19.29
N GLY A 14 8.17 11.53 -20.36
CA GLY A 14 7.65 11.44 -21.72
C GLY A 14 7.27 10.01 -22.10
N LYS A 15 6.32 9.87 -23.03
CA LYS A 15 5.89 8.58 -23.58
C LYS A 15 7.07 7.72 -24.06
N ARG A 16 8.05 8.35 -24.73
CA ARG A 16 9.25 7.70 -25.25
C ARG A 16 10.15 7.13 -24.14
N THR A 17 10.30 7.84 -23.02
CA THR A 17 11.06 7.36 -21.86
C THR A 17 10.38 6.13 -21.25
N ALA A 18 9.04 6.11 -21.20
CA ALA A 18 8.30 4.94 -20.76
C ALA A 18 8.39 3.77 -21.76
N ASP A 19 8.43 4.03 -23.09
CA ASP A 19 8.71 3.00 -24.10
C ASP A 19 10.08 2.35 -23.86
N SER A 20 11.12 3.19 -23.74
CA SER A 20 12.51 2.73 -23.52
C SER A 20 12.62 1.91 -22.22
N LEU A 21 11.96 2.35 -21.15
CA LEU A 21 11.96 1.60 -19.89
C LEU A 21 11.34 0.19 -20.04
N GLU A 22 10.18 0.08 -20.69
CA GLU A 22 9.50 -1.21 -20.88
C GLU A 22 10.25 -2.15 -21.85
N SER A 23 10.99 -1.58 -22.80
CA SER A 23 11.82 -2.33 -23.74
C SER A 23 13.19 -2.70 -23.15
N GLY A 24 13.47 -2.33 -21.89
CA GLY A 24 14.74 -2.62 -21.22
C GLY A 24 15.91 -1.75 -21.69
N GLU A 25 15.64 -0.67 -22.40
CA GLU A 25 16.65 0.31 -22.78
C GLU A 25 17.10 1.15 -21.58
N ARG A 26 18.36 1.60 -21.61
CA ARG A 26 18.88 2.52 -20.59
C ARG A 26 18.18 3.87 -20.66
N VAL A 27 17.64 4.29 -19.52
CA VAL A 27 17.15 5.65 -19.29
C VAL A 27 18.09 6.42 -18.36
N SER A 28 18.02 7.75 -18.40
CA SER A 28 18.85 8.60 -17.53
C SER A 28 18.56 8.37 -16.04
N ALA A 29 19.56 8.58 -15.18
CA ALA A 29 19.41 8.51 -13.73
C ALA A 29 18.29 9.42 -13.20
N THR A 30 18.14 10.62 -13.77
CA THR A 30 17.03 11.53 -13.43
C THR A 30 15.66 10.95 -13.75
N SER A 31 15.54 10.18 -14.83
CA SER A 31 14.27 9.52 -15.17
C SER A 31 13.99 8.34 -14.24
N LEU A 32 15.02 7.56 -13.88
CA LEU A 32 14.89 6.48 -12.89
C LEU A 32 14.40 7.03 -11.55
N TYR A 33 15.02 8.11 -11.05
CA TYR A 33 14.61 8.74 -9.81
C TYR A 33 13.13 9.19 -9.81
N LYS A 34 12.65 9.75 -10.92
CA LYS A 34 11.23 10.13 -11.08
C LYS A 34 10.30 8.92 -11.07
N ILE A 35 10.74 7.81 -11.67
CA ILE A 35 9.98 6.55 -11.69
C ILE A 35 9.94 5.95 -10.30
N GLU A 36 11.07 5.87 -9.60
CA GLU A 36 11.17 5.43 -8.20
C GLU A 36 10.19 6.21 -7.32
N THR A 37 10.26 7.55 -7.40
CA THR A 37 9.34 8.43 -6.66
C THR A 37 7.87 8.13 -6.98
N ALA A 38 7.52 7.97 -8.25
CA ALA A 38 6.12 7.71 -8.66
C ALA A 38 5.62 6.33 -8.23
N LEU A 39 6.53 5.36 -8.06
CA LEU A 39 6.23 4.01 -7.58
C LEU A 39 6.28 3.92 -6.04
N GLY A 40 6.67 5.00 -5.36
CA GLY A 40 6.88 4.98 -3.92
C GLY A 40 8.11 4.16 -3.51
N TRP A 41 9.08 4.03 -4.41
CA TRP A 41 10.34 3.34 -4.14
C TRP A 41 11.36 4.30 -3.55
N ALA A 42 12.22 3.76 -2.67
CA ALA A 42 13.38 4.48 -2.18
C ALA A 42 14.36 4.79 -3.34
N PRO A 43 15.13 5.89 -3.26
CA PRO A 43 16.14 6.19 -4.26
C PRO A 43 17.17 5.07 -4.38
N GLY A 44 17.46 4.63 -5.61
CA GLY A 44 18.39 3.52 -5.89
C GLY A 44 17.73 2.15 -6.02
N SER A 45 16.45 2.00 -5.63
CA SER A 45 15.69 0.76 -5.80
C SER A 45 15.62 0.29 -7.26
N ALA A 46 15.63 1.19 -8.23
CA ALA A 46 15.65 0.81 -9.64
C ALA A 46 16.96 0.12 -10.03
N GLU A 47 18.10 0.53 -9.46
CA GLU A 47 19.39 -0.12 -9.69
C GLU A 47 19.46 -1.50 -9.02
N GLU A 48 18.90 -1.64 -7.82
CA GLU A 48 18.75 -2.93 -7.13
C GLU A 48 17.95 -3.90 -8.00
N VAL A 49 16.81 -3.49 -8.53
CA VAL A 49 16.00 -4.30 -9.45
C VAL A 49 16.76 -4.67 -10.72
N ILE A 50 17.49 -3.72 -11.33
CA ILE A 50 18.31 -4.00 -12.52
C ILE A 50 19.41 -5.03 -12.21
N SER A 51 19.96 -5.02 -10.99
CA SER A 51 20.94 -6.02 -10.55
C SER A 51 20.33 -7.39 -10.20
N GLY A 52 19.00 -7.53 -10.27
CA GLY A 52 18.29 -8.77 -9.91
C GLY A 52 17.80 -8.84 -8.46
N GLY A 53 17.85 -7.73 -7.73
CA GLY A 53 17.26 -7.58 -6.40
C GLY A 53 15.79 -7.15 -6.45
N GLU A 54 15.25 -6.82 -5.28
CA GLU A 54 13.88 -6.33 -5.10
C GLU A 54 13.89 -4.84 -4.77
N PRO A 55 12.86 -4.06 -5.16
CA PRO A 55 12.82 -2.64 -4.86
C PRO A 55 12.47 -2.40 -3.39
N THR A 56 13.16 -1.46 -2.76
CA THR A 56 12.79 -0.96 -1.43
C THR A 56 11.68 0.09 -1.55
N LEU A 57 10.61 -0.02 -0.75
CA LEU A 57 9.53 0.98 -0.67
C LEU A 57 9.89 2.09 0.32
N THR A 58 9.45 3.33 0.08
CA THR A 58 9.53 4.39 1.10
C THR A 58 8.51 4.17 2.22
N ASP A 59 8.78 4.67 3.43
CA ASP A 59 7.85 4.57 4.56
C ASP A 59 6.49 5.20 4.25
N GLU A 60 6.47 6.28 3.46
CA GLU A 60 5.24 6.91 2.99
C GLU A 60 4.44 5.98 2.05
N ALA A 61 5.11 5.25 1.15
CA ALA A 61 4.47 4.29 0.27
C ALA A 61 3.96 3.05 1.02
N GLN A 62 4.68 2.64 2.07
CA GLN A 62 4.25 1.59 2.99
C GLN A 62 3.00 2.02 3.78
N THR A 63 2.88 3.32 4.10
CA THR A 63 1.75 3.89 4.84
C THR A 63 0.56 4.28 3.94
N GLY A 64 0.81 4.58 2.66
CA GLY A 64 -0.19 5.07 1.70
C GLY A 64 -1.19 4.00 1.20
N ALA A 65 -0.91 2.72 1.44
CA ALA A 65 -1.94 1.70 1.37
C ALA A 65 -2.85 1.90 2.59
N GLY A 66 -4.02 2.53 2.38
CA GLY A 66 -5.00 2.73 3.43
C GLY A 66 -5.25 1.46 4.26
N PRO A 67 -5.78 1.59 5.48
CA PRO A 67 -5.76 0.50 6.44
C PRO A 67 -6.39 -0.78 5.88
N ALA A 68 -5.84 -1.92 6.28
CA ALA A 68 -6.39 -3.24 5.96
C ALA A 68 -7.68 -3.49 6.75
N LEU A 69 -8.79 -2.89 6.29
CA LEU A 69 -10.12 -3.00 6.87
C LEU A 69 -10.78 -4.33 6.44
N ARG A 70 -11.21 -5.13 7.41
CA ARG A 70 -11.66 -6.52 7.22
C ARG A 70 -13.08 -6.63 6.66
N ASP A 71 -13.96 -5.68 7.00
CA ASP A 71 -15.36 -5.68 6.60
C ASP A 71 -15.93 -4.26 6.42
N ASP A 72 -17.23 -4.19 6.11
CA ASP A 72 -17.93 -2.94 5.84
C ASP A 72 -18.11 -2.06 7.07
N VAL A 73 -18.13 -2.63 8.28
CA VAL A 73 -18.21 -1.85 9.52
C VAL A 73 -16.87 -1.16 9.77
N GLU A 74 -15.76 -1.87 9.61
CA GLU A 74 -14.43 -1.26 9.69
C GLU A 74 -14.25 -0.13 8.64
N ARG A 75 -14.78 -0.31 7.42
CA ARG A 75 -14.81 0.74 6.37
C ARG A 75 -15.64 1.95 6.78
N GLN A 76 -16.80 1.74 7.37
CA GLN A 76 -17.65 2.82 7.86
C GLN A 76 -16.97 3.61 8.98
N ILE A 77 -16.33 2.93 9.92
CA ILE A 77 -15.57 3.58 11.00
C ILE A 77 -14.42 4.41 10.43
N TRP A 78 -13.68 3.87 9.46
CA TRP A 78 -12.56 4.59 8.84
C TRP A 78 -12.98 5.83 8.05
N ALA A 79 -14.17 5.79 7.44
CA ALA A 79 -14.74 6.89 6.66
C ALA A 79 -15.18 8.09 7.51
N ILE A 80 -15.19 7.98 8.84
CA ILE A 80 -15.53 9.09 9.75
C ILE A 80 -14.34 10.04 9.84
N THR A 81 -14.24 11.00 8.92
CA THR A 81 -13.12 11.95 8.86
C THR A 81 -13.07 12.94 10.01
N ASP A 82 -14.19 13.13 10.73
CA ASP A 82 -14.27 13.98 11.92
C ASP A 82 -13.55 13.37 13.14
N LEU A 83 -13.21 12.07 13.08
CA LEU A 83 -12.43 11.40 14.10
C LEU A 83 -10.95 11.38 13.73
N SER A 84 -10.09 11.61 14.74
CA SER A 84 -8.65 11.40 14.57
C SER A 84 -8.36 9.96 14.15
N GLU A 85 -7.23 9.76 13.49
CA GLU A 85 -6.79 8.43 13.06
C GLU A 85 -6.68 7.46 14.24
N ASP A 86 -6.11 7.89 15.37
CA ASP A 86 -6.02 7.09 16.60
C ASP A 86 -7.39 6.65 17.12
N MET A 87 -8.40 7.52 17.04
CA MET A 87 -9.76 7.20 17.46
C MET A 87 -10.42 6.20 16.52
N ARG A 88 -10.26 6.38 15.20
CA ARG A 88 -10.74 5.42 14.21
C ARG A 88 -10.11 4.05 14.43
N TRP A 89 -8.81 4.00 14.71
CA TRP A 89 -8.11 2.76 15.07
C TRP A 89 -8.63 2.15 16.37
N SER A 90 -8.82 2.94 17.43
CA SER A 90 -9.39 2.46 18.70
C SER A 90 -10.74 1.78 18.51
N TYR A 91 -11.63 2.36 17.70
CA TYR A 91 -12.93 1.77 17.39
C TYR A 91 -12.81 0.48 16.55
N ILE A 92 -11.94 0.45 15.55
CA ILE A 92 -11.67 -0.76 14.76
C ILE A 92 -11.16 -1.89 15.67
N TYR A 93 -10.23 -1.59 16.60
CA TYR A 93 -9.72 -2.59 17.55
C TYR A 93 -10.82 -3.11 18.48
N GLN A 94 -11.64 -2.23 19.04
CA GLN A 94 -12.76 -2.63 19.90
C GLN A 94 -13.77 -3.51 19.15
N TYR A 95 -14.08 -3.15 17.91
CA TYR A 95 -14.98 -3.93 17.06
C TYR A 95 -14.43 -5.34 16.81
N ARG A 96 -13.15 -5.46 16.43
CA ARG A 96 -12.48 -6.75 16.21
C ARG A 96 -12.50 -7.63 17.46
N ALA A 97 -12.12 -7.07 18.61
CA ALA A 97 -12.10 -7.80 19.87
C ALA A 97 -13.49 -8.35 20.23
N ARG A 98 -14.53 -7.52 20.10
CA ARG A 98 -15.91 -7.94 20.35
C ARG A 98 -16.36 -9.06 19.40
N ARG A 99 -15.98 -8.99 18.12
CA ARG A 99 -16.34 -10.01 17.11
C ARG A 99 -15.64 -11.34 17.33
N GLU A 100 -14.44 -11.32 17.85
CA GLU A 100 -13.67 -12.52 18.19
C GLU A 100 -14.31 -13.22 19.41
N ASP A 101 -14.73 -12.45 20.42
CA ASP A 101 -15.47 -12.98 21.58
C ASP A 101 -16.85 -13.58 21.19
N GLU A 102 -17.61 -12.89 20.34
CA GLU A 102 -18.92 -13.37 19.88
C GLU A 102 -18.83 -14.63 18.99
N GLN A 103 -17.69 -14.87 18.36
CA GLN A 103 -17.44 -16.06 17.53
C GLN A 103 -16.89 -17.26 18.29
N GLN A 104 -16.44 -17.07 19.54
CA GLN A 104 -16.04 -18.18 20.40
C GLN A 104 -17.32 -18.87 20.92
N PRO A 105 -17.67 -20.08 20.46
CA PRO A 105 -18.86 -20.77 20.97
C PRO A 105 -18.70 -21.00 22.48
N PRO A 106 -19.79 -20.98 23.26
CA PRO A 106 -19.70 -21.26 24.69
C PRO A 106 -19.06 -22.64 24.86
N ASN A 107 -17.90 -22.65 25.52
CA ASN A 107 -17.30 -23.87 26.03
C ASN A 107 -18.35 -24.49 26.95
N HIS A 108 -19.07 -25.48 26.43
CA HIS A 108 -20.01 -26.25 27.23
C HIS A 108 -19.17 -27.00 28.25
N THR A 109 -19.07 -26.43 29.45
CA THR A 109 -18.55 -27.09 30.63
C THR A 109 -19.43 -28.30 30.88
N ARG A 110 -18.99 -29.45 30.37
CA ARG A 110 -19.58 -30.75 30.63
C ARG A 110 -19.22 -31.10 32.07
N VAL A 111 -20.11 -30.78 33.01
CA VAL A 111 -19.99 -31.28 34.39
C VAL A 111 -20.88 -32.51 34.51
N MET A 112 -20.26 -33.60 34.96
CA MET A 112 -20.80 -34.94 35.16
C MET A 112 -21.88 -35.01 36.24
#